data_AF-A0A8X6KQ94-F1
#
_entry.id   AF-A0A8X6KQ94-F1
#
_cell.length_a   1.000
_cell.length_b   1.000
_cell.length_c   1.000
_cell.angle_alpha   90.00
_cell.angle_beta   90.00
_cell.angle_gamma   90.00
#
_symmetry.space_group_name_H-M   'P 1'
#
loop_
_entity.id
_entity.type
_entity.pdbx_description
1 polymer ?
#
loop_
_entity_poly.entity_id
_entity_poly.type
_entity_poly.pdbx_seq_one_letter_code
_entity_poly.pdbx_strand_id
1 'polypeptide(L)'
;MYSFEGEFRRRPQQSLGGASRKVAREELLHKAQRERLQREERRRIIQSATIIQAFVRGALTRQVEKRKLRDEFDQIMTTNLKNQTSFSSNPDVLYDEIGKFLHFYNEQQDGSRLIAINQLFLRDAAFISELFASRIDAWLYKMQKLLWFNVKYLKNCVKPNSNISLSLRFIEVFSAFEFYDRLRQYLVMKKCSENIISPNHASKILEKIWEYLIRKGYYAALRLVLDNNVPDSLLVSPHPPTPLASTLLDLFTRPIVLKSEKKPYFFQTLLQDCFTEELSQQIICFLLPALSCKSDIITIDTILTAIYPDNLAFNFQATLSLLYTFMYLISKQAKSLSDQQCAEYLICVQFLLHSIPAWKVSTISECESEDGEMIVENDNKLQIQEEIINMVNEIDHVNMIFTVLDNEKIFNQCAVSICSLCYLLLDHQKLALHHYRLLYSLAFKPAFFRLLWRSIVSANVPSALEIKLLCYNS
;
A
#
# COMPACT_ATOMS: atom_id res chain seq x y z
N MET A 1 18.61 43.36 26.14
CA MET A 1 18.79 42.67 27.44
C MET A 1 17.40 42.47 28.05
N TYR A 2 16.87 41.24 28.01
CA TYR A 2 15.62 40.92 28.72
C TYR A 2 15.97 40.61 30.16
N SER A 3 15.59 41.49 31.08
CA SER A 3 15.77 41.30 32.53
C SER A 3 14.79 40.24 33.02
N PHE A 4 15.30 39.08 33.41
CA PHE A 4 14.53 38.02 34.06
C PHE A 4 14.55 38.28 35.57
N GLU A 5 13.64 39.13 36.05
CA GLU A 5 13.43 39.35 37.48
C GLU A 5 12.68 38.16 38.07
N GLY A 6 13.44 37.13 38.44
CA GLY A 6 12.92 35.94 39.10
C GLY A 6 12.47 36.25 40.54
N GLU A 7 11.22 36.65 40.74
CA GLU A 7 10.56 36.48 42.04
C GLU A 7 10.26 34.99 42.28
N PHE A 8 11.26 34.25 42.75
CA PHE A 8 11.19 32.79 42.94
C PHE A 8 10.38 32.35 44.17
N ARG A 9 9.92 33.28 45.02
CA ARG A 9 9.11 32.99 46.21
C ARG A 9 7.80 33.77 46.18
N ARG A 10 6.68 33.05 46.05
CA ARG A 10 5.35 33.62 46.27
C ARG A 10 5.24 34.10 47.72
N ARG A 11 5.24 35.42 47.92
CA ARG A 11 4.83 36.00 49.21
C ARG A 11 3.35 35.69 49.41
N PRO A 12 2.91 35.28 50.61
CA PRO A 12 1.49 35.08 50.88
C PRO A 12 0.77 36.41 50.69
N GLN A 13 -0.07 36.53 49.66
CA GLN A 13 -0.98 37.66 49.51
C GLN A 13 -2.10 37.48 50.54
N GLN A 14 -1.98 38.15 51.68
CA GLN A 14 -3.07 38.29 52.64
C GLN A 14 -4.13 39.23 52.07
N SER A 15 -5.37 38.77 51.98
CA SER A 15 -6.50 39.65 51.67
C SER A 15 -6.81 40.51 52.89
N LEU A 16 -6.30 41.75 52.93
CA LEU A 16 -6.53 42.71 54.03
C LEU A 16 -7.97 43.29 54.06
N GLY A 17 -8.91 42.73 53.29
CA GLY A 17 -10.26 43.27 53.09
C GLY A 17 -11.25 43.06 54.23
N GLY A 18 -10.85 42.47 55.37
CA GLY A 18 -11.75 42.12 56.47
C GLY A 18 -12.10 43.25 57.43
N ALA A 19 -11.38 44.38 57.40
CA ALA A 19 -11.38 45.30 58.55
C ALA A 19 -12.40 46.45 58.53
N SER A 20 -13.18 46.69 57.46
CA SER A 20 -13.97 47.95 57.42
C SER A 20 -15.30 47.98 56.65
N ARG A 21 -15.78 46.90 56.00
CA ARG A 21 -17.08 46.93 55.27
C ARG A 21 -17.98 45.72 55.59
N LYS A 22 -19.22 45.98 56.03
CA LYS A 22 -20.31 44.99 56.07
C LYS A 22 -20.78 44.72 54.64
N VAL A 23 -20.13 43.78 53.96
CA VAL A 23 -20.49 43.35 52.59
C VAL A 23 -21.58 42.26 52.67
N ALA A 24 -22.56 42.29 51.77
CA ALA A 24 -23.62 41.28 51.75
C ALA A 24 -23.05 39.88 51.44
N ARG A 25 -23.62 38.83 52.05
CA ARG A 25 -23.14 37.44 51.91
C ARG A 25 -23.03 37.01 50.44
N GLU A 26 -24.00 37.38 49.62
CA GLU A 26 -24.04 37.05 48.19
C GLU A 26 -22.91 37.73 47.39
N GLU A 27 -22.61 38.99 47.69
CA GLU A 27 -21.50 39.71 47.06
C GLU A 27 -20.14 39.10 47.42
N LEU A 28 -19.97 38.66 48.67
CA LEU A 28 -18.79 37.92 49.11
C LEU A 28 -18.64 36.59 48.38
N LEU A 29 -19.74 35.83 48.22
CA LEU A 29 -19.75 34.57 47.49
C LEU A 29 -19.41 34.76 46.01
N HIS A 30 -20.04 35.74 45.34
CA HIS A 30 -19.74 36.06 43.94
C HIS A 30 -18.30 36.53 43.73
N LYS A 31 -17.74 37.29 44.68
CA LYS A 31 -16.32 37.70 44.62
C LYS A 31 -15.39 36.50 44.80
N ALA A 32 -15.64 35.64 45.79
CA ALA A 32 -14.86 34.42 46.00
C ALA A 32 -14.92 33.47 44.78
N GLN A 33 -16.11 33.32 44.17
CA GLN A 33 -16.28 32.52 42.96
C GLN A 33 -15.50 33.09 41.77
N ARG A 34 -15.60 34.41 41.52
CA ARG A 34 -14.80 35.07 40.46
C ARG A 34 -13.30 34.90 40.68
N GLU A 35 -12.82 35.05 41.92
CA GLU A 35 -11.41 34.81 42.23
C GLU A 35 -11.00 33.34 42.02
N ARG A 36 -11.87 32.37 42.34
CA ARG A 36 -11.62 30.94 42.05
C ARG A 36 -11.50 30.70 40.55
N LEU A 37 -12.44 31.21 39.76
CA LEU A 37 -12.40 31.11 38.29
C LEU A 37 -11.12 31.73 37.71
N GLN A 38 -10.70 32.90 38.19
CA GLN A 38 -9.44 33.53 37.76
C GLN A 38 -8.21 32.69 38.14
N ARG A 39 -8.21 32.05 39.32
CA ARG A 39 -7.12 31.14 39.71
C ARG A 39 -7.08 29.89 38.84
N GLU A 40 -8.23 29.32 38.50
CA GLU A 40 -8.33 28.17 37.60
C GLU A 40 -7.87 28.53 36.18
N GLU A 41 -8.29 29.67 35.66
CA GLU A 41 -7.88 30.15 34.34
C GLU A 41 -6.36 30.40 34.29
N ARG A 42 -5.78 31.03 35.32
CA ARG A 42 -4.32 31.18 35.43
C ARG A 42 -3.61 29.84 35.50
N ARG A 43 -4.16 28.84 36.21
CA ARG A 43 -3.59 27.49 36.26
C ARG A 43 -3.61 26.83 34.88
N ARG A 44 -4.71 26.96 34.13
CA ARG A 44 -4.82 26.46 32.76
C ARG A 44 -3.78 27.11 31.85
N ILE A 45 -3.64 28.43 31.89
CA ILE A 45 -2.63 29.16 31.09
C ILE A 45 -1.21 28.70 31.44
N ILE A 46 -0.87 28.57 32.72
CA ILE A 46 0.47 28.12 33.16
C ILE A 46 0.73 26.67 32.75
N GLN A 47 -0.27 25.79 32.85
CA GLN A 47 -0.16 24.40 32.43
C GLN A 47 0.08 24.31 30.93
N SER A 48 -0.71 25.02 30.12
CA SER A 48 -0.51 25.08 28.66
C SER A 48 0.86 25.64 28.30
N ALA A 49 1.30 26.73 28.96
CA ALA A 49 2.63 27.29 28.75
C ALA A 49 3.74 26.28 29.09
N THR A 50 3.59 25.50 30.17
CA THR A 50 4.55 24.48 30.57
C THR A 50 4.64 23.35 29.53
N ILE A 51 3.50 22.89 29.01
CA ILE A 51 3.44 21.86 27.96
C ILE A 51 4.16 22.35 26.70
N ILE A 52 3.87 23.58 26.25
CA ILE A 52 4.51 24.18 25.08
C ILE A 52 6.02 24.32 25.31
N GLN A 53 6.43 24.86 26.46
CA GLN A 53 7.86 25.04 26.78
C GLN A 53 8.60 23.71 26.86
N ALA A 54 8.02 22.69 27.49
CA ALA A 54 8.61 21.36 27.57
C ALA A 54 8.77 20.74 26.17
N PHE A 55 7.74 20.87 25.32
CA PHE A 55 7.80 20.41 23.94
C PHE A 55 8.89 21.13 23.14
N VAL A 56 8.94 22.47 23.20
CA VAL A 56 9.93 23.29 22.47
C VAL A 56 11.35 22.96 22.93
N ARG A 57 11.60 22.90 24.24
CA ARG A 57 12.92 22.51 24.78
C ARG A 57 13.30 21.11 24.30
N GLY A 58 12.39 20.14 24.39
CA GLY A 58 12.64 18.79 23.90
C GLY A 58 12.92 18.72 22.40
N ALA A 59 12.22 19.52 21.58
CA ALA A 59 12.45 19.60 20.15
C ALA A 59 13.83 20.19 19.82
N LEU A 60 14.21 21.29 20.48
CA LEU A 60 15.51 21.93 20.29
C LEU A 60 16.67 21.00 20.74
N THR A 61 16.54 20.36 21.90
CA THR A 61 17.54 19.41 22.38
C THR A 61 17.72 18.24 21.40
N ARG A 62 16.64 17.67 20.86
CA ARG A 62 16.72 16.63 19.84
C ARG A 62 17.41 17.12 18.57
N GLN A 63 17.19 18.36 18.16
CA GLN A 63 17.85 18.93 16.98
C GLN A 63 19.36 19.09 17.18
N VAL A 64 19.78 19.56 18.37
CA VAL A 64 21.19 19.67 18.75
C VAL A 64 21.85 18.29 18.79
N GLU A 65 21.21 17.31 19.43
CA GLU A 65 21.75 15.95 19.51
C GLU A 65 21.88 15.30 18.13
N LYS A 66 20.86 15.44 17.28
CA LYS A 66 20.94 14.96 15.89
C LYS A 66 22.06 15.63 15.09
N ARG A 67 22.39 16.89 15.38
CA ARG A 67 23.53 17.57 14.72
C ARG A 67 24.84 16.98 15.21
N LYS A 68 25.02 16.83 16.52
CA LYS A 68 26.20 16.20 17.11
C LYS A 68 26.45 14.79 16.55
N LEU A 69 25.41 13.96 16.47
CA LEU A 69 25.52 12.61 15.92
C LEU A 69 25.87 12.61 14.42
N ARG A 70 25.43 13.61 13.64
CA ARG A 70 25.86 13.76 12.24
C ARG A 70 27.35 14.08 12.16
N ASP A 71 27.82 15.01 12.99
CA ASP A 71 29.22 15.43 12.99
C ASP A 71 30.14 14.24 13.37
N GLU A 72 29.77 13.47 14.39
CA GLU A 72 30.47 12.23 14.77
C GLU A 72 30.49 11.20 13.64
N PHE A 73 29.34 10.95 13.02
CA PHE A 73 29.20 10.02 11.90
C PHE A 73 30.08 10.43 10.72
N ASP A 74 30.08 11.70 10.36
CA ASP A 74 30.87 12.23 9.25
C ASP A 74 32.37 12.13 9.51
N GLN A 75 32.81 12.37 10.75
CA GLN A 75 34.21 12.21 11.14
C GLN A 75 34.68 10.75 10.97
N ILE A 76 33.86 9.80 11.43
CA ILE A 76 34.18 8.37 11.33
C ILE A 76 34.17 7.91 9.87
N MET A 77 33.15 8.29 9.10
CA MET A 77 33.06 7.96 7.68
C MET A 77 34.22 8.55 6.88
N THR A 78 34.60 9.80 7.14
CA THR A 78 35.73 10.45 6.46
C THR A 78 37.06 9.77 6.80
N THR A 79 37.26 9.39 8.06
CA THR A 79 38.48 8.70 8.51
C THR A 79 38.61 7.33 7.84
N ASN A 80 37.53 6.56 7.79
CA ASN A 80 37.52 5.25 7.14
C ASN A 80 37.67 5.33 5.62
N LEU A 81 37.07 6.33 4.97
CA LEU A 81 37.24 6.57 3.54
C LEU A 81 38.69 6.94 3.19
N LYS A 82 39.35 7.77 4.01
CA LYS A 82 40.75 8.19 3.79
C LYS A 82 41.76 7.07 4.05
N ASN A 83 41.53 6.28 5.09
CA ASN A 83 42.49 5.25 5.51
C ASN A 83 42.34 3.93 4.72
N GLN A 84 41.33 3.81 3.85
CA GLN A 84 40.93 2.55 3.19
C GLN A 84 40.80 1.36 4.16
N THR A 85 40.64 1.64 5.46
CA THR A 85 40.43 0.62 6.47
C THR A 85 39.00 0.12 6.32
N SER A 86 38.85 -1.11 5.85
CA SER A 86 37.57 -1.77 5.79
C SER A 86 36.97 -1.88 7.20
N PHE A 87 35.66 -1.65 7.34
CA PHE A 87 34.94 -1.88 8.60
C PHE A 87 35.03 -3.35 9.09
N SER A 88 35.64 -4.24 8.29
CA SER A 88 36.01 -5.60 8.67
C SER A 88 36.83 -5.69 9.95
N SER A 89 37.64 -4.67 10.26
CA SER A 89 38.47 -4.66 11.47
C SER A 89 37.68 -4.39 12.77
N ASN A 90 36.49 -3.77 12.71
CA ASN A 90 35.68 -3.53 13.90
C ASN A 90 34.16 -3.53 13.59
N PRO A 91 33.49 -4.68 13.71
CA PRO A 91 32.09 -4.85 13.33
C PRO A 91 31.11 -4.10 14.24
N ASP A 92 31.45 -3.89 15.51
CA ASP A 92 30.61 -3.19 16.48
C ASP A 92 30.52 -1.69 16.15
N VAL A 93 31.62 -1.09 15.66
CA VAL A 93 31.64 0.31 15.22
C VAL A 93 30.65 0.52 14.06
N LEU A 94 30.64 -0.37 13.07
CA LEU A 94 29.68 -0.27 11.96
C LEU A 94 28.25 -0.39 12.46
N TYR A 95 27.98 -1.32 13.37
CA TYR A 95 26.66 -1.49 13.98
C TYR A 95 26.18 -0.20 14.67
N ASP A 96 27.05 0.44 15.46
CA ASP A 96 26.75 1.67 16.19
C ASP A 96 26.53 2.86 15.25
N GLU A 97 27.39 3.04 14.24
CA GLU A 97 27.28 4.13 13.28
C GLU A 97 26.00 4.03 12.45
N ILE A 98 25.60 2.82 12.04
CA ILE A 98 24.29 2.62 11.42
C ILE A 98 23.17 2.93 12.41
N GLY A 99 23.34 2.64 13.70
CA GLY A 99 22.38 3.04 14.74
C GLY A 99 22.19 4.55 14.84
N LYS A 100 23.30 5.30 14.88
CA LYS A 100 23.29 6.77 14.89
C LYS A 100 22.63 7.32 13.64
N PHE A 101 23.02 6.81 12.47
CA PHE A 101 22.44 7.22 11.19
C PHE A 101 20.92 7.04 11.18
N LEU A 102 20.42 5.87 11.59
CA LEU A 102 18.98 5.62 11.66
C LEU A 102 18.24 6.56 12.62
N HIS A 103 18.91 7.06 13.65
CA HIS A 103 18.33 7.99 14.62
C HIS A 103 18.24 9.43 14.09
N PHE A 104 19.31 9.93 13.45
CA PHE A 104 19.34 11.32 13.00
C PHE A 104 18.77 11.54 11.60
N TYR A 105 18.69 10.50 10.76
CA TYR A 105 18.35 10.61 9.33
C TYR A 105 17.14 11.51 9.06
N ASN A 106 17.34 12.45 8.16
CA ASN A 106 16.34 13.34 7.59
C ASN A 106 16.53 13.40 6.07
N GLU A 107 15.45 13.13 5.33
CA GLU A 107 15.46 13.09 3.86
C GLU A 107 15.97 14.37 3.21
N GLN A 108 15.68 15.52 3.82
CA GLN A 108 16.05 16.83 3.27
C GLN A 108 17.55 17.14 3.42
N GLN A 109 18.25 16.45 4.33
CA GLN A 109 19.62 16.81 4.73
C GLN A 109 20.63 15.67 4.57
N ASP A 110 20.18 14.42 4.64
CA ASP A 110 21.04 13.25 4.82
C ASP A 110 21.08 12.33 3.58
N GLY A 111 20.65 12.82 2.41
CA GLY A 111 20.65 12.06 1.15
C GLY A 111 22.05 11.63 0.70
N SER A 112 23.05 12.52 0.80
CA SER A 112 24.45 12.18 0.47
C SER A 112 25.04 11.12 1.42
N ARG A 113 24.69 11.17 2.70
CA ARG A 113 25.09 10.16 3.71
C ARG A 113 24.47 8.81 3.41
N LEU A 114 23.20 8.78 2.98
CA LEU A 114 22.55 7.53 2.54
C LEU A 114 23.28 6.93 1.33
N ILE A 115 23.66 7.74 0.35
CA ILE A 115 24.43 7.30 -0.83
C ILE A 115 25.76 6.68 -0.39
N ALA A 116 26.48 7.31 0.54
CA ALA A 116 27.75 6.78 1.06
C ALA A 116 27.57 5.44 1.77
N ILE A 117 26.50 5.29 2.59
CA ILE A 117 26.16 4.01 3.23
C ILE A 117 25.83 2.95 2.18
N ASN A 118 25.04 3.29 1.16
CA ASN A 118 24.68 2.35 0.11
C ASN A 118 25.93 1.84 -0.63
N GLN A 119 26.85 2.74 -0.98
CA GLN A 119 28.12 2.37 -1.62
C GLN A 119 28.95 1.45 -0.74
N LEU A 120 29.07 1.78 0.55
CA LEU A 120 29.79 0.95 1.52
C LEU A 120 29.20 -0.47 1.59
N PHE A 121 27.88 -0.56 1.77
CA PHE A 121 27.17 -1.82 1.89
C PHE A 121 27.26 -2.66 0.62
N LEU A 122 27.07 -2.04 -0.55
CA LEU A 122 27.16 -2.74 -1.83
C LEU A 122 28.58 -3.24 -2.11
N ARG A 123 29.61 -2.48 -1.75
CA ARG A 123 31.02 -2.89 -1.89
C ARG A 123 31.33 -4.09 -0.99
N ASP A 124 30.90 -4.04 0.27
CA ASP A 124 31.28 -5.02 1.30
C ASP A 124 30.16 -6.03 1.58
N ALA A 125 29.27 -6.29 0.61
CA ALA A 125 28.01 -7.05 0.80
C ALA A 125 28.20 -8.45 1.40
N ALA A 126 29.28 -9.17 1.02
CA ALA A 126 29.60 -10.48 1.60
C ALA A 126 29.87 -10.37 3.10
N PHE A 127 30.70 -9.42 3.51
CA PHE A 127 30.99 -9.16 4.91
C PHE A 127 29.75 -8.71 5.69
N ILE A 128 28.90 -7.85 5.10
CA ILE A 128 27.62 -7.46 5.71
C ILE A 128 26.71 -8.67 5.96
N SER A 129 26.71 -9.66 5.05
CA SER A 129 25.96 -10.91 5.28
C SER A 129 26.50 -11.66 6.50
N GLU A 130 27.82 -11.79 6.67
CA GLU A 130 28.40 -12.44 7.85
C GLU A 130 28.07 -11.70 9.16
N LEU A 131 28.07 -10.36 9.12
CA LEU A 131 27.64 -9.54 10.26
C LEU A 131 26.18 -9.76 10.61
N PHE A 132 25.31 -9.79 9.60
CA PHE A 132 23.89 -10.07 9.78
C PHE A 132 23.70 -11.44 10.41
N ALA A 133 24.43 -12.47 9.96
CA ALA A 133 24.37 -13.82 10.51
C ALA A 133 24.80 -13.87 11.99
N SER A 134 25.75 -13.03 12.41
CA SER A 134 26.22 -13.00 13.78
C SER A 134 25.17 -12.53 14.79
N ARG A 135 24.29 -11.59 14.39
CA ARG A 135 23.26 -10.97 15.26
C ARG A 135 21.99 -10.65 14.47
N ILE A 136 21.29 -11.69 14.03
CA ILE A 136 20.12 -11.58 13.13
C ILE A 136 19.06 -10.61 13.67
N ASP A 137 18.62 -10.79 14.92
CA ASP A 137 17.54 -9.97 15.49
C ASP A 137 17.93 -8.48 15.60
N ALA A 138 19.20 -8.21 15.91
CA ALA A 138 19.73 -6.86 16.04
C ALA A 138 19.87 -6.16 14.68
N TRP A 139 20.27 -6.91 13.65
CA TRP A 139 20.46 -6.37 12.29
C TRP A 139 19.17 -6.30 11.48
N LEU A 140 18.18 -7.15 11.74
CA LEU A 140 16.93 -7.20 10.99
C LEU A 140 16.24 -5.83 10.94
N TYR A 141 16.08 -5.19 12.09
CA TYR A 141 15.46 -3.86 12.17
C TYR A 141 16.28 -2.79 11.44
N LYS A 142 17.62 -2.83 11.57
CA LYS A 142 18.50 -1.89 10.87
C LYS A 142 18.40 -2.06 9.35
N MET A 143 18.40 -3.30 8.87
CA MET A 143 18.27 -3.61 7.45
C MET A 143 16.91 -3.17 6.90
N GLN A 144 15.82 -3.50 7.59
CA GLN A 144 14.47 -3.02 7.27
C GLN A 144 14.40 -1.50 7.15
N LYS A 145 15.02 -0.78 8.10
CA LYS A 145 15.05 0.68 8.10
C LYS A 145 15.89 1.26 6.97
N LEU A 146 17.06 0.70 6.70
CA LEU A 146 17.93 1.14 5.60
C LEU A 146 17.29 0.89 4.23
N LEU A 147 16.68 -0.28 4.04
CA LEU A 147 15.89 -0.59 2.85
C LEU A 147 14.74 0.41 2.70
N TRP A 148 14.01 0.71 3.78
CA TRP A 148 12.96 1.70 3.75
C TRP A 148 13.46 3.11 3.44
N PHE A 149 14.60 3.55 3.97
CA PHE A 149 15.17 4.84 3.62
C PHE A 149 15.51 4.93 2.14
N ASN A 150 15.97 3.84 1.52
CA ASN A 150 16.16 3.77 0.09
C ASN A 150 14.85 3.87 -0.68
N VAL A 151 13.80 3.16 -0.27
CA VAL A 151 12.46 3.26 -0.87
C VAL A 151 11.91 4.69 -0.75
N LYS A 152 12.09 5.31 0.43
CA LYS A 152 11.65 6.68 0.71
C LYS A 152 12.44 7.70 -0.11
N TYR A 153 13.75 7.48 -0.29
CA TYR A 153 14.60 8.28 -1.17
C TYR A 153 14.10 8.23 -2.62
N LEU A 154 13.75 7.04 -3.13
CA LEU A 154 13.16 6.88 -4.46
C LEU A 154 11.89 7.73 -4.62
N LYS A 155 10.97 7.68 -3.64
CA LYS A 155 9.74 8.48 -3.63
C LYS A 155 9.98 9.99 -3.67
N ASN A 156 11.06 10.48 -3.07
CA ASN A 156 11.37 11.92 -3.04
C ASN A 156 12.16 12.38 -4.28
N CYS A 157 12.86 11.45 -4.94
CA CYS A 157 13.68 11.72 -6.11
C CYS A 157 12.91 11.56 -7.43
N VAL A 158 11.59 11.70 -7.44
CA VAL A 158 10.70 11.47 -8.61
C VAL A 158 10.84 12.55 -9.71
N LYS A 159 11.95 13.29 -9.74
CA LYS A 159 12.28 14.19 -10.85
C LYS A 159 12.98 13.41 -11.96
N PRO A 160 12.70 13.71 -13.24
CA PRO A 160 13.45 13.12 -14.35
C PRO A 160 14.95 13.42 -14.18
N ASN A 161 15.80 12.41 -14.41
CA ASN A 161 17.27 12.43 -14.27
C ASN A 161 17.84 12.42 -12.84
N SER A 162 17.05 12.10 -11.83
CA SER A 162 17.60 11.87 -10.49
C SER A 162 18.41 10.55 -10.45
N ASN A 163 19.51 10.55 -9.68
CA ASN A 163 20.33 9.34 -9.51
C ASN A 163 19.64 8.38 -8.52
N ILE A 164 18.73 7.55 -9.04
CA ILE A 164 18.00 6.51 -8.29
C ILE A 164 18.69 5.14 -8.32
N SER A 165 19.67 4.95 -9.20
CA SER A 165 20.28 3.65 -9.50
C SER A 165 20.90 2.98 -8.27
N LEU A 166 21.59 3.75 -7.41
CA LEU A 166 22.20 3.20 -6.20
C LEU A 166 21.16 2.69 -5.20
N SER A 167 20.05 3.41 -5.03
CA SER A 167 18.97 2.99 -4.13
C SER A 167 18.21 1.79 -4.67
N LEU A 168 17.96 1.73 -5.98
CA LEU A 168 17.38 0.55 -6.63
C LEU A 168 18.29 -0.67 -6.46
N ARG A 169 19.60 -0.52 -6.74
CA ARG A 169 20.58 -1.60 -6.57
C ARG A 169 20.70 -2.06 -5.12
N PHE A 170 20.64 -1.14 -4.16
CA PHE A 170 20.64 -1.48 -2.74
C PHE A 170 19.43 -2.34 -2.38
N ILE A 171 18.22 -1.93 -2.79
CA ILE A 171 17.00 -2.70 -2.55
C ILE A 171 17.12 -4.07 -3.22
N GLU A 172 17.58 -4.12 -4.46
CA GLU A 172 17.76 -5.36 -5.22
C GLU A 172 18.72 -6.33 -4.50
N VAL A 173 19.91 -5.89 -4.08
CA VAL A 173 20.93 -6.77 -3.47
C VAL A 173 20.51 -7.23 -2.08
N PHE A 174 20.01 -6.32 -1.24
CA PHE A 174 19.70 -6.63 0.16
C PHE A 174 18.28 -7.19 0.37
N SER A 175 17.50 -7.35 -0.70
CA SER A 175 16.25 -8.13 -0.71
C SER A 175 16.36 -9.46 -1.48
N ALA A 176 17.54 -9.76 -2.03
CA ALA A 176 17.79 -10.98 -2.79
C ALA A 176 17.82 -12.21 -1.88
N PHE A 177 17.29 -13.33 -2.35
CA PHE A 177 17.30 -14.59 -1.60
C PHE A 177 18.73 -15.08 -1.31
N GLU A 178 19.61 -14.92 -2.29
CA GLU A 178 21.02 -15.30 -2.26
C GLU A 178 21.81 -14.56 -1.17
N PHE A 179 21.38 -13.37 -0.77
CA PHE A 179 21.99 -12.65 0.36
C PHE A 179 21.71 -13.37 1.68
N TYR A 180 20.47 -13.81 1.90
CA TYR A 180 20.06 -14.45 3.15
C TYR A 180 20.37 -15.96 3.18
N ASP A 181 20.46 -16.62 2.03
CA ASP A 181 20.89 -18.02 1.96
C ASP A 181 22.37 -18.20 2.33
N ARG A 182 23.23 -17.23 1.96
CA ARG A 182 24.63 -17.20 2.42
C ARG A 182 24.78 -17.18 3.94
N LEU A 183 23.82 -16.58 4.66
CA LEU A 183 23.79 -16.60 6.12
C LEU A 183 23.73 -18.03 6.65
N ARG A 184 22.91 -18.88 6.02
CA ARG A 184 22.79 -20.30 6.39
C ARG A 184 24.13 -21.01 6.21
N GLN A 185 24.78 -20.82 5.06
CA GLN A 185 26.09 -21.43 4.78
C GLN A 185 27.14 -21.01 5.82
N TYR A 186 27.20 -19.71 6.15
CA TYR A 186 28.09 -19.19 7.19
C TYR A 186 27.79 -19.78 8.58
N LEU A 187 26.52 -19.84 8.97
CA LEU A 187 26.12 -20.36 10.28
C LEU A 187 26.39 -21.86 10.41
N VAL A 188 26.17 -22.64 9.35
CA VAL A 188 26.52 -24.07 9.29
C VAL A 188 28.02 -24.26 9.48
N MET A 189 28.84 -23.47 8.78
CA MET A 189 30.30 -23.55 8.85
C MET A 189 30.86 -23.16 10.23
N LYS A 190 30.22 -22.23 10.96
CA LYS A 190 30.74 -21.71 12.23
C LYS A 190 30.22 -22.43 13.48
N LYS A 191 29.07 -23.11 13.41
CA LYS A 191 28.41 -23.70 14.61
C LYS A 191 28.43 -25.23 14.72
N CYS A 192 29.01 -25.99 13.79
CA CYS A 192 29.08 -27.46 13.85
C CYS A 192 27.79 -28.12 14.38
N SER A 193 26.62 -27.64 13.93
CA SER A 193 25.34 -28.25 14.29
C SER A 193 24.35 -28.01 13.15
N GLU A 194 24.25 -29.00 12.25
CA GLU A 194 23.34 -29.00 11.11
C GLU A 194 21.85 -28.95 11.52
N ASN A 195 21.54 -29.24 12.80
CA ASN A 195 20.19 -29.54 13.28
C ASN A 195 19.36 -28.35 13.81
N ILE A 196 19.85 -27.10 13.80
CA ILE A 196 19.15 -25.97 14.47
C ILE A 196 18.52 -24.96 13.49
N ILE A 197 18.94 -24.91 12.22
CA ILE A 197 18.49 -23.87 11.29
C ILE A 197 17.45 -24.45 10.34
N SER A 198 16.20 -24.03 10.48
CA SER A 198 15.11 -24.44 9.59
C SER A 198 15.48 -24.15 8.12
N PRO A 199 15.19 -25.04 7.17
CA PRO A 199 15.52 -24.85 5.74
C PRO A 199 14.91 -23.57 5.16
N ASN A 200 13.84 -23.05 5.77
CA ASN A 200 13.12 -21.85 5.34
C ASN A 200 13.56 -20.56 6.09
N HIS A 201 14.73 -20.56 6.72
CA HIS A 201 15.17 -19.41 7.54
C HIS A 201 15.32 -18.12 6.72
N ALA A 202 15.94 -18.20 5.54
CA ALA A 202 16.07 -17.06 4.62
C ALA A 202 14.69 -16.52 4.21
N SER A 203 13.75 -17.41 3.87
CA SER A 203 12.39 -17.03 3.51
C SER A 203 11.65 -16.31 4.65
N LYS A 204 11.81 -16.76 5.90
CA LYS A 204 11.21 -16.11 7.08
C LYS A 204 11.79 -14.71 7.34
N ILE A 205 13.09 -14.52 7.13
CA ILE A 205 13.71 -13.20 7.24
C ILE A 205 13.17 -12.27 6.15
N LEU A 206 13.15 -12.74 4.90
CA LEU A 206 12.61 -11.98 3.78
C LEU A 206 11.14 -11.65 3.95
N GLU A 207 10.32 -12.57 4.46
CA GLU A 207 8.92 -12.32 4.76
C GLU A 207 8.76 -11.15 5.73
N LYS A 208 9.54 -11.12 6.82
CA LYS A 208 9.53 -9.99 7.77
C LYS A 208 10.01 -8.69 7.12
N ILE A 209 10.99 -8.74 6.24
CA ILE A 209 11.48 -7.55 5.52
C ILE A 209 10.40 -7.00 4.59
N TRP A 210 9.80 -7.87 3.77
CA TRP A 210 8.75 -7.48 2.84
C TRP A 210 7.50 -6.98 3.54
N GLU A 211 7.05 -7.66 4.61
CA GLU A 211 5.95 -7.19 5.44
C GLU A 211 6.21 -5.77 5.99
N TYR A 212 7.43 -5.50 6.45
CA TYR A 212 7.80 -4.17 6.94
C TYR A 212 7.79 -3.12 5.83
N LEU A 213 8.35 -3.42 4.64
CA LEU A 213 8.43 -2.49 3.51
C LEU A 213 7.07 -2.22 2.89
N ILE A 214 6.29 -3.27 2.63
CA ILE A 214 4.95 -3.20 2.04
C ILE A 214 4.03 -2.38 2.94
N ARG A 215 4.00 -2.65 4.26
CA ARG A 215 3.22 -1.85 5.23
C ARG A 215 3.61 -0.36 5.25
N LYS A 216 4.81 0.00 4.79
CA LYS A 216 5.28 1.39 4.72
C LYS A 216 4.97 2.08 3.39
N GLY A 217 4.38 1.38 2.41
CA GLY A 217 4.06 1.92 1.08
C GLY A 217 5.16 1.68 0.06
N TYR A 218 5.76 0.48 0.08
CA TYR A 218 6.76 0.06 -0.90
C TYR A 218 6.24 0.11 -2.34
N TYR A 219 5.06 -0.48 -2.57
CA TYR A 219 4.48 -0.55 -3.91
C TYR A 219 4.06 0.82 -4.42
N ALA A 220 3.44 1.65 -3.58
CA ALA A 220 3.14 3.05 -3.93
C ALA A 220 4.40 3.85 -4.31
N ALA A 221 5.54 3.61 -3.65
CA ALA A 221 6.80 4.25 -4.03
C ALA A 221 7.34 3.74 -5.38
N LEU A 222 7.28 2.44 -5.64
CA LEU A 222 7.68 1.87 -6.94
C LEU A 222 6.78 2.34 -8.08
N ARG A 223 5.48 2.45 -7.84
CA ARG A 223 4.49 2.99 -8.77
C ARG A 223 4.90 4.37 -9.27
N LEU A 224 5.23 5.28 -8.34
CA LEU A 224 5.72 6.62 -8.66
C LEU A 224 7.02 6.59 -9.48
N VAL A 225 7.95 5.69 -9.16
CA VAL A 225 9.20 5.55 -9.94
C VAL A 225 8.90 5.09 -11.36
N LEU A 226 7.99 4.12 -11.53
CA LEU A 226 7.58 3.61 -12.84
C LEU A 226 7.02 4.74 -13.70
N ASP A 227 6.04 5.49 -13.18
CA ASP A 227 5.35 6.55 -13.95
C ASP A 227 6.27 7.68 -14.40
N ASN A 228 7.29 8.00 -13.61
CA ASN A 228 8.15 9.15 -13.88
C ASN A 228 9.45 8.81 -14.61
N ASN A 229 9.87 7.54 -14.61
CA ASN A 229 11.18 7.14 -15.16
C ASN A 229 11.09 6.10 -16.29
N VAL A 230 9.93 5.47 -16.50
CA VAL A 230 9.72 4.59 -17.65
C VAL A 230 8.96 5.35 -18.73
N PRO A 231 9.50 5.41 -19.97
CA PRO A 231 8.82 6.08 -21.07
C PRO A 231 7.42 5.50 -21.32
N ASP A 232 6.46 6.37 -21.64
CA ASP A 232 5.15 5.97 -22.11
C ASP A 232 5.31 5.08 -23.35
N SER A 233 4.82 3.84 -23.26
CA SER A 233 4.80 2.93 -24.41
C SER A 233 3.49 3.14 -25.16
N LEU A 234 3.59 3.39 -26.48
CA LEU A 234 2.41 3.53 -27.34
C LEU A 234 1.71 2.18 -27.62
N LEU A 235 2.39 1.06 -27.36
CA LEU A 235 1.91 -0.28 -27.66
C LEU A 235 1.89 -1.15 -26.40
N VAL A 236 0.84 -1.95 -26.26
CA VAL A 236 0.72 -2.96 -25.22
C VAL A 236 1.76 -4.07 -25.46
N SER A 237 2.69 -4.24 -24.53
CA SER A 237 3.73 -5.25 -24.58
C SER A 237 4.12 -5.73 -23.17
N PRO A 238 4.22 -7.04 -22.93
CA PRO A 238 4.74 -7.56 -21.67
C PRO A 238 6.27 -7.43 -21.54
N HIS A 239 6.97 -7.07 -22.63
CA HIS A 239 8.41 -6.95 -22.64
C HIS A 239 8.84 -5.59 -22.05
N PRO A 240 9.86 -5.57 -21.18
CA PRO A 240 10.33 -4.32 -20.59
C PRO A 240 10.87 -3.38 -21.67
N PRO A 241 10.34 -2.15 -21.81
CA PRO A 241 10.80 -1.19 -22.82
C PRO A 241 12.21 -0.68 -22.54
N THR A 242 12.67 -0.76 -21.29
CA THR A 242 14.00 -0.34 -20.86
C THR A 242 14.58 -1.30 -19.81
N PRO A 243 15.91 -1.32 -19.60
CA PRO A 243 16.52 -2.07 -18.51
C PRO A 243 15.97 -1.70 -17.13
N LEU A 244 15.68 -0.41 -16.91
CA LEU A 244 15.05 0.06 -15.68
C LEU A 244 13.66 -0.56 -15.48
N ALA A 245 12.85 -0.62 -16.54
CA ALA A 245 11.54 -1.26 -16.51
C ALA A 245 11.66 -2.76 -16.15
N SER A 246 12.70 -3.45 -16.66
CA SER A 246 12.99 -4.83 -16.28
C SER A 246 13.33 -4.98 -14.80
N THR A 247 14.17 -4.09 -14.25
CA THR A 247 14.50 -4.08 -12.82
C THR A 247 13.27 -3.78 -11.96
N LEU A 248 12.43 -2.83 -12.36
CA LEU A 248 11.20 -2.50 -11.64
C LEU A 248 10.22 -3.67 -11.63
N LEU A 249 10.03 -4.36 -12.75
CA LEU A 249 9.19 -5.56 -12.82
C LEU A 249 9.68 -6.66 -11.86
N ASP A 250 11.00 -6.87 -11.80
CA ASP A 250 11.59 -7.79 -10.82
C ASP A 250 11.27 -7.34 -9.38
N LEU A 251 11.49 -6.07 -9.05
CA LEU A 251 11.17 -5.51 -7.73
C LEU A 251 9.68 -5.62 -7.35
N PHE A 252 8.74 -5.41 -8.29
CA PHE A 252 7.31 -5.62 -8.05
C PHE A 252 6.98 -7.08 -7.72
N THR A 253 7.65 -8.02 -8.41
CA THR A 253 7.34 -9.46 -8.32
C THR A 253 8.06 -10.16 -7.18
N ARG A 254 9.22 -9.66 -6.71
CA ARG A 254 10.03 -10.26 -5.64
C ARG A 254 9.27 -10.66 -4.37
N PRO A 255 8.40 -9.82 -3.78
CA PRO A 255 7.66 -10.24 -2.58
C PRO A 255 6.70 -11.40 -2.86
N ILE A 256 6.20 -11.50 -4.10
CA ILE A 256 5.20 -12.50 -4.51
C ILE A 256 5.88 -13.83 -4.89
N VAL A 257 7.11 -13.78 -5.41
CA VAL A 257 7.94 -14.97 -5.68
C VAL A 257 8.25 -15.73 -4.38
N LEU A 258 8.28 -15.03 -3.25
CA LEU A 258 8.55 -15.64 -1.95
C LEU A 258 7.46 -16.68 -1.61
N LYS A 259 7.88 -17.92 -1.34
CA LYS A 259 7.02 -18.98 -0.82
C LYS A 259 6.65 -18.66 0.64
N SER A 260 5.57 -17.89 0.82
CA SER A 260 5.07 -17.40 2.10
C SER A 260 3.55 -17.50 2.16
N GLU A 261 3.01 -17.78 3.33
CA GLU A 261 1.56 -17.72 3.60
C GLU A 261 1.02 -16.29 3.45
N LYS A 262 1.88 -15.27 3.56
CA LYS A 262 1.52 -13.86 3.39
C LYS A 262 1.50 -13.41 1.92
N LYS A 263 1.77 -14.31 0.98
CA LYS A 263 1.77 -14.00 -0.46
C LYS A 263 0.46 -13.34 -0.94
N PRO A 264 -0.75 -13.81 -0.56
CA PRO A 264 -1.99 -13.15 -0.94
C PRO A 264 -2.09 -11.73 -0.38
N TYR A 265 -1.63 -11.49 0.85
CA TYR A 265 -1.59 -10.16 1.47
C TYR A 265 -0.63 -9.22 0.73
N PHE A 266 0.56 -9.70 0.34
CA PHE A 266 1.50 -8.91 -0.46
C PHE A 266 0.90 -8.55 -1.82
N PHE A 267 0.23 -9.50 -2.47
CA PHE A 267 -0.44 -9.27 -3.74
C PHE A 267 -1.62 -8.30 -3.61
N GLN A 268 -2.45 -8.46 -2.58
CA GLN A 268 -3.55 -7.54 -2.25
C GLN A 268 -3.04 -6.10 -2.08
N THR A 269 -1.91 -5.92 -1.39
CA THR A 269 -1.34 -4.59 -1.20
C THR A 269 -0.76 -4.02 -2.50
N LEU A 270 -0.16 -4.85 -3.36
CA LEU A 270 0.26 -4.43 -4.71
C LEU A 270 -0.93 -3.94 -5.53
N LEU A 271 -2.05 -4.67 -5.49
CA LEU A 271 -3.29 -4.28 -6.17
C LEU A 271 -3.80 -2.93 -5.64
N GLN A 272 -3.86 -2.76 -4.32
CA GLN A 272 -4.33 -1.53 -3.69
C GLN A 272 -3.43 -0.33 -3.99
N ASP A 273 -2.11 -0.48 -3.87
CA ASP A 273 -1.16 0.62 -4.03
C ASP A 273 -0.93 1.03 -5.50
N CYS A 274 -1.13 0.12 -6.47
CA CYS A 274 -0.77 0.37 -7.87
C CYS A 274 -1.96 0.47 -8.83
N PHE A 275 -3.10 -0.17 -8.52
CA PHE A 275 -4.20 -0.36 -9.49
C PHE A 275 -5.53 0.23 -9.03
N THR A 276 -5.56 0.94 -7.91
CA THR A 276 -6.77 1.60 -7.40
C THR A 276 -6.94 2.99 -7.99
N GLU A 277 -5.84 3.72 -8.19
CA GLU A 277 -5.79 5.05 -8.80
C GLU A 277 -5.97 4.99 -10.34
N GLU A 278 -5.85 6.14 -11.02
CA GLU A 278 -5.88 6.18 -12.48
C GLU A 278 -4.70 5.42 -13.07
N LEU A 279 -4.99 4.52 -14.01
CA LEU A 279 -3.97 3.68 -14.63
C LEU A 279 -3.19 4.51 -15.64
N SER A 280 -1.89 4.65 -15.43
CA SER A 280 -1.01 5.29 -16.41
C SER A 280 -0.76 4.38 -17.61
N GLN A 281 -0.27 4.95 -18.70
CA GLN A 281 0.14 4.20 -19.88
C GLN A 281 1.22 3.16 -19.55
N GLN A 282 2.13 3.43 -18.62
CA GLN A 282 3.12 2.46 -18.15
C GLN A 282 2.48 1.24 -17.46
N ILE A 283 1.32 1.40 -16.80
CA ILE A 283 0.59 0.22 -16.29
C ILE A 283 -0.03 -0.54 -17.45
N ILE A 284 -0.89 0.14 -18.20
CA ILE A 284 -1.77 -0.49 -19.18
C ILE A 284 -0.93 -1.17 -20.26
N CYS A 285 0.10 -0.48 -20.76
CA CYS A 285 0.91 -0.96 -21.87
C CYS A 285 2.07 -1.85 -21.43
N PHE A 286 2.49 -1.85 -20.16
CA PHE A 286 3.66 -2.64 -19.72
C PHE A 286 3.45 -3.45 -18.44
N LEU A 287 3.25 -2.80 -17.28
CA LEU A 287 3.27 -3.53 -16.00
C LEU A 287 2.17 -4.58 -15.92
N LEU A 288 0.93 -4.23 -16.29
CA LEU A 288 -0.21 -5.15 -16.24
C LEU A 288 -0.04 -6.32 -17.22
N PRO A 289 0.30 -6.10 -18.52
CA PRO A 289 0.66 -7.19 -19.42
C PRO A 289 1.79 -8.07 -18.89
N ALA A 290 2.86 -7.49 -18.35
CA ALA A 290 4.01 -8.24 -17.84
C ALA A 290 3.65 -9.10 -16.62
N LEU A 291 2.81 -8.60 -15.71
CA LEU A 291 2.30 -9.38 -14.57
C LEU A 291 1.38 -10.52 -15.05
N SER A 292 0.54 -10.29 -16.07
CA SER A 292 -0.35 -11.32 -16.61
C SER A 292 0.40 -12.50 -17.24
N CYS A 293 1.61 -12.27 -17.79
CA CYS A 293 2.44 -13.33 -18.35
C CYS A 293 3.19 -14.17 -17.29
N LYS A 294 3.19 -13.77 -16.01
CA LYS A 294 3.86 -14.47 -14.91
C LYS A 294 2.90 -15.38 -14.15
N SER A 295 2.18 -16.25 -14.86
CA SER A 295 1.20 -17.18 -14.28
C SER A 295 1.80 -18.25 -13.36
N ASP A 296 3.12 -18.49 -13.47
CA ASP A 296 3.91 -19.34 -12.58
C ASP A 296 4.05 -18.76 -11.16
N ILE A 297 4.15 -17.43 -11.08
CA ILE A 297 4.31 -16.69 -9.83
C ILE A 297 2.95 -16.19 -9.32
N ILE A 298 2.14 -15.61 -10.19
CA ILE A 298 0.84 -15.01 -9.89
C ILE A 298 -0.25 -16.01 -10.31
N THR A 299 -0.49 -16.97 -9.44
CA THR A 299 -1.47 -18.05 -9.67
C THR A 299 -2.90 -17.55 -9.45
N ILE A 300 -3.87 -18.21 -10.07
CA ILE A 300 -5.31 -17.97 -9.88
C ILE A 300 -5.66 -17.93 -8.38
N ASP A 301 -5.20 -18.91 -7.59
CA ASP A 301 -5.48 -18.96 -6.16
C ASP A 301 -4.94 -17.74 -5.41
N THR A 302 -3.76 -17.22 -5.81
CA THR A 302 -3.19 -16.02 -5.19
C THR A 302 -4.06 -14.80 -5.51
N ILE A 303 -4.53 -14.68 -6.75
CA ILE A 303 -5.38 -13.57 -7.21
C ILE A 303 -6.74 -13.62 -6.51
N LEU A 304 -7.40 -14.77 -6.50
CA LEU A 304 -8.71 -14.95 -5.86
C LEU A 304 -8.63 -14.72 -4.36
N THR A 305 -7.68 -15.36 -3.67
CA THR A 305 -7.53 -15.21 -2.20
C THR A 305 -7.29 -13.74 -1.80
N ALA A 306 -6.58 -12.96 -2.62
CA ALA A 306 -6.27 -11.57 -2.34
C ALA A 306 -7.48 -10.61 -2.45
N ILE A 307 -8.48 -10.94 -3.28
CA ILE A 307 -9.66 -10.09 -3.53
C ILE A 307 -10.92 -10.65 -2.88
N TYR A 308 -10.93 -11.94 -2.52
CA TYR A 308 -12.11 -12.59 -1.96
C TYR A 308 -12.65 -11.81 -0.75
N PRO A 309 -13.96 -11.46 -0.70
CA PRO A 309 -14.51 -10.50 0.26
C PRO A 309 -14.17 -10.79 1.73
N ASP A 310 -14.16 -12.06 2.13
CA ASP A 310 -13.88 -12.48 3.51
C ASP A 310 -12.42 -12.27 3.94
N ASN A 311 -11.50 -12.14 2.99
CA ASN A 311 -10.07 -11.98 3.22
C ASN A 311 -9.62 -10.52 3.15
N LEU A 312 -10.54 -9.57 2.94
CA LEU A 312 -10.20 -8.19 2.68
C LEU A 312 -9.73 -7.43 3.92
N ALA A 313 -8.69 -6.61 3.74
CA ALA A 313 -8.30 -5.65 4.77
C ALA A 313 -9.39 -4.58 4.95
N PHE A 314 -9.53 -4.05 6.15
CA PHE A 314 -10.57 -3.05 6.50
C PHE A 314 -10.57 -1.80 5.58
N ASN A 315 -9.41 -1.41 5.04
CA ASN A 315 -9.26 -0.23 4.18
C ASN A 315 -9.22 -0.57 2.68
N PHE A 316 -9.63 -1.77 2.27
CA PHE A 316 -9.61 -2.15 0.86
C PHE A 316 -10.60 -1.31 0.05
N GLN A 317 -10.11 -0.65 -0.98
CA GLN A 317 -10.89 0.18 -1.88
C GLN A 317 -11.10 -0.54 -3.21
N ALA A 318 -12.35 -0.67 -3.62
CA ALA A 318 -12.71 -1.20 -4.92
C ALA A 318 -12.99 -0.06 -5.88
N THR A 319 -12.30 -0.06 -7.03
CA THR A 319 -12.42 0.95 -8.09
C THR A 319 -12.54 0.31 -9.46
N LEU A 320 -12.92 1.10 -10.45
CA LEU A 320 -13.02 0.67 -11.84
C LEU A 320 -11.67 0.14 -12.38
N SER A 321 -10.57 0.86 -12.10
CA SER A 321 -9.21 0.46 -12.44
C SER A 321 -8.83 -0.91 -11.87
N LEU A 322 -9.25 -1.17 -10.64
CA LEU A 322 -8.97 -2.43 -9.96
C LEU A 322 -9.80 -3.58 -10.55
N LEU A 323 -11.08 -3.33 -10.87
CA LEU A 323 -11.93 -4.30 -11.56
C LEU A 323 -11.34 -4.67 -12.92
N TYR A 324 -10.94 -3.67 -13.71
CA TYR A 324 -10.27 -3.88 -14.99
C TYR A 324 -9.03 -4.76 -14.83
N THR A 325 -8.16 -4.40 -13.88
CA THR A 325 -6.93 -5.15 -13.57
C THR A 325 -7.22 -6.60 -13.19
N PHE A 326 -8.19 -6.82 -12.30
CA PHE A 326 -8.58 -8.15 -11.85
C PHE A 326 -9.09 -9.01 -13.01
N MET A 327 -9.99 -8.46 -13.84
CA MET A 327 -10.50 -9.16 -15.01
C MET A 327 -9.40 -9.46 -16.03
N TYR A 328 -8.50 -8.50 -16.29
CA TYR A 328 -7.39 -8.67 -17.23
C TYR A 328 -6.42 -9.79 -16.80
N LEU A 329 -6.09 -9.87 -15.51
CA LEU A 329 -5.19 -10.90 -14.99
C LEU A 329 -5.80 -12.31 -15.11
N ILE A 330 -7.10 -12.44 -14.85
CA ILE A 330 -7.79 -13.73 -14.90
C ILE A 330 -8.15 -14.13 -16.33
N SER A 331 -8.49 -13.19 -17.22
CA SER A 331 -8.87 -13.52 -18.61
C SER A 331 -7.77 -14.27 -19.34
N LYS A 332 -6.49 -13.93 -19.10
CA LYS A 332 -5.33 -14.66 -19.65
C LYS A 332 -5.18 -16.10 -19.13
N GLN A 333 -5.76 -16.38 -17.96
CA GLN A 333 -5.76 -17.70 -17.32
C GLN A 333 -7.15 -18.36 -17.36
N ALA A 334 -8.13 -17.78 -18.08
CA ALA A 334 -9.55 -18.16 -18.07
C ALA A 334 -9.77 -19.66 -18.33
N LYS A 335 -8.99 -20.23 -19.25
CA LYS A 335 -9.10 -21.64 -19.68
C LYS A 335 -8.65 -22.66 -18.64
N SER A 336 -7.88 -22.23 -17.64
CA SER A 336 -7.36 -23.11 -16.59
C SER A 336 -8.17 -23.06 -15.28
N LEU A 337 -9.26 -22.29 -15.22
CA LEU A 337 -10.08 -22.22 -14.01
C LEU A 337 -10.87 -23.52 -13.84
N SER A 338 -10.85 -24.05 -12.62
CA SER A 338 -11.80 -25.06 -12.16
C SER A 338 -13.17 -24.42 -11.91
N ASP A 339 -14.25 -25.22 -11.89
CA ASP A 339 -15.61 -24.71 -11.65
C ASP A 339 -15.74 -23.94 -10.32
N GLN A 340 -15.00 -24.35 -9.28
CA GLN A 340 -14.95 -23.67 -7.99
C GLN A 340 -14.28 -22.30 -8.10
N GLN A 341 -13.13 -22.23 -8.78
CA GLN A 341 -12.42 -20.97 -9.04
C GLN A 341 -13.25 -20.03 -9.93
N CYS A 342 -14.05 -20.56 -10.85
CA CYS A 342 -15.01 -19.76 -11.64
C CYS A 342 -16.06 -19.11 -10.73
N ALA A 343 -16.60 -19.82 -9.75
CA ALA A 343 -17.56 -19.26 -8.81
C ALA A 343 -16.92 -18.17 -7.92
N GLU A 344 -15.73 -18.42 -7.38
CA GLU A 344 -14.98 -17.45 -6.58
C GLU A 344 -14.63 -16.20 -7.37
N TYR A 345 -14.22 -16.37 -8.64
CA TYR A 345 -14.00 -15.27 -9.58
C TYR A 345 -15.26 -14.40 -9.73
N LEU A 346 -16.41 -15.01 -10.01
CA LEU A 346 -17.67 -14.28 -10.20
C LEU A 346 -18.08 -13.53 -8.92
N ILE A 347 -17.89 -14.12 -7.74
CA ILE A 347 -18.14 -13.47 -6.45
C ILE A 347 -17.24 -12.24 -6.28
N CYS A 348 -15.95 -12.35 -6.61
CA CYS A 348 -15.01 -11.23 -6.58
C CYS A 348 -15.40 -10.12 -7.57
N VAL A 349 -15.78 -10.48 -8.80
CA VAL A 349 -16.29 -9.52 -9.80
C VAL A 349 -17.52 -8.80 -9.28
N GLN A 350 -18.48 -9.52 -8.70
CA GLN A 350 -19.67 -8.93 -8.10
C GLN A 350 -19.32 -7.93 -7.00
N PHE A 351 -18.43 -8.30 -6.08
CA PHE A 351 -17.99 -7.42 -5.00
C PHE A 351 -17.36 -6.12 -5.53
N LEU A 352 -16.43 -6.23 -6.49
CA LEU A 352 -15.80 -5.07 -7.11
C LEU A 352 -16.81 -4.20 -7.84
N LEU A 353 -17.76 -4.81 -8.57
CA LEU A 353 -18.82 -4.09 -9.28
C LEU A 353 -19.75 -3.30 -8.37
N HIS A 354 -20.22 -3.90 -7.27
CA HIS A 354 -21.13 -3.22 -6.33
C HIS A 354 -20.49 -2.02 -5.64
N SER A 355 -19.17 -2.01 -5.57
CA SER A 355 -18.41 -0.96 -4.90
C SER A 355 -18.09 0.22 -5.80
N ILE A 356 -18.35 0.13 -7.11
CA ILE A 356 -18.11 1.20 -8.08
C ILE A 356 -19.40 2.06 -8.20
N PRO A 357 -19.32 3.40 -8.11
CA PRO A 357 -20.49 4.25 -8.31
C PRO A 357 -21.11 3.99 -9.68
N ALA A 358 -22.45 4.04 -9.76
CA ALA A 358 -23.23 3.69 -10.94
C ALA A 358 -22.54 4.17 -12.22
N TRP A 359 -22.44 3.27 -13.21
CA TRP A 359 -21.89 3.54 -14.53
C TRP A 359 -22.71 4.67 -15.15
N LYS A 360 -22.30 5.92 -14.90
CA LYS A 360 -22.94 7.08 -15.49
C LYS A 360 -22.61 7.01 -16.95
N VAL A 361 -23.54 6.44 -17.72
CA VAL A 361 -23.63 6.65 -19.15
C VAL A 361 -23.56 8.17 -19.31
N SER A 362 -22.47 8.65 -19.92
CA SER A 362 -22.51 9.93 -20.59
C SER A 362 -23.58 9.75 -21.67
N THR A 363 -24.83 10.04 -21.31
CA THR A 363 -25.80 10.52 -22.29
C THR A 363 -25.10 11.71 -22.90
N ILE A 364 -24.48 11.48 -24.06
CA ILE A 364 -24.14 12.51 -25.02
C ILE A 364 -25.46 13.27 -25.16
N SER A 365 -25.57 14.40 -24.48
CA SER A 365 -26.66 15.31 -24.73
C SER A 365 -26.46 15.70 -26.18
N GLU A 366 -27.38 15.29 -27.04
CA GLU A 366 -27.63 15.95 -28.31
C GLU A 366 -28.04 17.41 -28.01
N CYS A 367 -27.06 18.20 -27.61
CA CYS A 367 -27.13 19.64 -27.54
C CYS A 367 -26.01 20.12 -28.45
N GLU A 368 -26.36 20.32 -29.72
CA GLU A 368 -25.58 21.15 -30.63
C GLU A 368 -25.46 22.55 -30.01
N SER A 369 -24.44 22.77 -29.18
CA SER A 369 -23.98 24.11 -28.83
C SER A 369 -22.64 24.33 -29.52
N GLU A 370 -22.63 25.27 -30.47
CA GLU A 370 -21.50 25.61 -31.36
C GLU A 370 -20.25 26.18 -30.68
N ASP A 371 -20.13 26.13 -29.35
CA ASP A 371 -18.96 26.62 -28.61
C ASP A 371 -18.26 25.46 -27.89
N GLY A 372 -17.41 24.75 -28.64
CA GLY A 372 -16.67 23.58 -28.18
C GLY A 372 -15.50 23.92 -27.25
N GLU A 373 -15.77 24.07 -25.96
CA GLU A 373 -14.76 23.77 -24.93
C GLU A 373 -14.70 22.24 -24.74
N MET A 374 -13.66 21.62 -25.30
CA MET A 374 -13.37 20.19 -25.19
C MET A 374 -13.12 19.81 -23.71
N ILE A 375 -14.09 19.14 -23.08
CA ILE A 375 -13.93 18.55 -21.75
C ILE A 375 -13.14 17.24 -21.89
N VAL A 376 -11.81 17.29 -21.68
CA VAL A 376 -10.89 16.14 -21.87
C VAL A 376 -10.85 15.16 -20.66
N GLU A 377 -11.60 15.41 -19.58
CA GLU A 377 -11.42 14.67 -18.32
C GLU A 377 -12.14 13.31 -18.21
N ASN A 378 -12.75 12.76 -19.27
CA ASN A 378 -13.54 11.52 -19.16
C ASN A 378 -13.18 10.38 -20.14
N ASP A 379 -12.20 10.56 -21.03
CA ASP A 379 -11.90 9.56 -22.08
C ASP A 379 -11.31 8.26 -21.53
N ASN A 380 -10.36 8.33 -20.60
CA ASN A 380 -9.69 7.13 -20.05
C ASN A 380 -10.65 6.22 -19.26
N LYS A 381 -11.58 6.80 -18.49
CA LYS A 381 -12.54 6.02 -17.69
C LYS A 381 -13.57 5.33 -18.57
N LEU A 382 -14.03 6.02 -19.62
CA LEU A 382 -14.94 5.45 -20.61
C LEU A 382 -14.26 4.31 -21.38
N GLN A 383 -13.00 4.49 -21.80
CA GLN A 383 -12.21 3.43 -22.44
C GLN A 383 -12.08 2.19 -21.54
N ILE A 384 -11.77 2.36 -20.26
CA ILE A 384 -11.68 1.24 -19.31
C ILE A 384 -13.05 0.54 -19.14
N GLN A 385 -14.15 1.29 -19.11
CA GLN A 385 -15.50 0.70 -19.05
C GLN A 385 -15.81 -0.15 -20.29
N GLU A 386 -15.51 0.37 -21.48
CA GLU A 386 -15.68 -0.36 -22.74
C GLU A 386 -14.82 -1.64 -22.77
N GLU A 387 -13.57 -1.56 -22.32
CA GLU A 387 -12.70 -2.74 -22.22
C GLU A 387 -13.22 -3.79 -21.24
N ILE A 388 -13.77 -3.37 -20.09
CA ILE A 388 -14.42 -4.30 -19.14
C ILE A 388 -15.60 -5.01 -19.82
N ILE A 389 -16.47 -4.27 -20.51
CA ILE A 389 -17.61 -4.83 -21.24
C ILE A 389 -17.13 -5.82 -22.30
N ASN A 390 -16.08 -5.49 -23.03
CA ASN A 390 -15.49 -6.37 -24.05
C ASN A 390 -14.97 -7.66 -23.41
N MET A 391 -14.24 -7.58 -22.29
CA MET A 391 -13.75 -8.75 -21.54
C MET A 391 -14.90 -9.65 -21.04
N VAL A 392 -15.99 -9.06 -20.53
CA VAL A 392 -17.18 -9.84 -20.11
C VAL A 392 -17.81 -10.59 -21.29
N ASN A 393 -17.74 -10.04 -22.49
CA ASN A 393 -18.35 -10.59 -23.71
C ASN A 393 -17.43 -11.48 -24.55
N GLU A 394 -16.17 -11.66 -24.14
CA GLU A 394 -15.24 -12.58 -24.81
C GLU A 394 -15.78 -14.03 -24.79
N ILE A 395 -15.48 -14.78 -25.86
CA ILE A 395 -15.95 -16.17 -26.03
C ILE A 395 -15.50 -17.03 -24.85
N ASP A 396 -14.24 -16.90 -24.46
CA ASP A 396 -13.64 -17.70 -23.40
C ASP A 396 -14.29 -17.40 -22.03
N HIS A 397 -14.62 -16.14 -21.76
CA HIS A 397 -15.33 -15.74 -20.54
C HIS A 397 -16.78 -16.25 -20.50
N VAL A 398 -17.51 -16.16 -21.61
CA VAL A 398 -18.88 -16.70 -21.71
C VAL A 398 -18.87 -18.23 -21.53
N ASN A 399 -17.90 -18.92 -22.13
CA ASN A 399 -17.73 -20.37 -21.97
C ASN A 399 -17.39 -20.75 -20.52
N MET A 400 -16.58 -19.95 -19.82
CA MET A 400 -16.29 -20.14 -18.40
C MET A 400 -17.56 -20.05 -17.53
N ILE A 401 -18.42 -19.06 -17.77
CA ILE A 401 -19.71 -18.96 -17.06
C ILE A 401 -20.60 -20.16 -17.36
N PHE A 402 -20.49 -20.72 -18.56
CA PHE A 402 -21.27 -21.88 -18.95
C PHE A 402 -20.88 -23.19 -18.27
N THR A 403 -19.61 -23.40 -17.91
CA THR A 403 -19.23 -24.59 -17.13
C THR A 403 -19.90 -24.58 -15.75
N VAL A 404 -20.06 -23.41 -15.16
CA VAL A 404 -20.75 -23.24 -13.86
C VAL A 404 -22.24 -23.63 -13.93
N LEU A 405 -22.90 -23.44 -15.08
CA LEU A 405 -24.30 -23.83 -15.27
C LEU A 405 -24.52 -25.34 -15.28
N ASP A 406 -23.47 -26.13 -15.48
CA ASP A 406 -23.57 -27.58 -15.51
C ASP A 406 -23.60 -28.19 -14.09
N ASN A 407 -23.23 -27.40 -13.06
CA ASN A 407 -23.21 -27.83 -11.66
C ASN A 407 -24.12 -26.96 -10.77
N GLU A 408 -25.29 -27.50 -10.39
CA GLU A 408 -26.30 -26.80 -9.58
C GLU A 408 -25.76 -26.27 -8.23
N LYS A 409 -24.83 -26.99 -7.57
CA LYS A 409 -24.25 -26.54 -6.30
C LYS A 409 -23.39 -25.29 -6.47
N ILE A 410 -22.55 -25.28 -7.50
CA ILE A 410 -21.63 -24.18 -7.80
C ILE A 410 -22.42 -22.98 -8.32
N PHE A 411 -23.41 -23.21 -9.19
CA PHE A 411 -24.32 -22.17 -9.66
C PHE A 411 -25.01 -21.44 -8.50
N ASN A 412 -25.52 -22.16 -7.51
CA ASN A 412 -26.19 -21.54 -6.36
C ASN A 412 -25.27 -20.62 -5.54
N GLN A 413 -23.94 -20.81 -5.57
CA GLN A 413 -22.99 -19.94 -4.88
C GLN A 413 -22.79 -18.60 -5.59
N CYS A 414 -22.87 -18.55 -6.93
CA CYS A 414 -22.56 -17.37 -7.74
C CYS A 414 -23.73 -16.88 -8.60
N ALA A 415 -24.95 -17.39 -8.41
CA ALA A 415 -26.14 -17.01 -9.17
C ALA A 415 -26.40 -15.50 -9.13
N VAL A 416 -26.26 -14.89 -7.95
CA VAL A 416 -26.40 -13.42 -7.77
C VAL A 416 -25.31 -12.68 -8.55
N SER A 417 -24.09 -13.22 -8.59
CA SER A 417 -22.98 -12.64 -9.33
C SER A 417 -23.23 -12.61 -10.83
N ILE A 418 -23.74 -13.72 -11.39
CA ILE A 418 -24.12 -13.81 -12.80
C ILE A 418 -25.24 -12.82 -13.12
N CYS A 419 -26.25 -12.72 -12.25
CA CYS A 419 -27.35 -11.75 -12.42
C CYS A 419 -26.85 -10.31 -12.37
N SER A 420 -25.88 -10.00 -11.51
CA SER A 420 -25.27 -8.68 -11.38
C SER A 420 -24.52 -8.27 -12.65
N LEU A 421 -23.81 -9.21 -13.28
CA LEU A 421 -23.18 -9.00 -14.58
C LEU A 421 -24.21 -8.78 -15.70
N CYS A 422 -25.30 -9.55 -15.70
CA CYS A 422 -26.38 -9.35 -16.66
C CYS A 422 -27.04 -7.98 -16.50
N TYR A 423 -27.29 -7.56 -15.25
CA TYR A 423 -27.83 -6.24 -14.94
C TYR A 423 -26.91 -5.14 -15.45
N LEU A 424 -25.60 -5.26 -15.25
CA LEU A 424 -24.61 -4.30 -15.75
C LEU A 424 -24.63 -4.13 -17.27
N LEU A 425 -24.68 -5.24 -18.01
CA LEU A 425 -24.76 -5.19 -19.48
C LEU A 425 -26.07 -4.53 -19.95
N LEU A 426 -27.19 -4.84 -19.28
CA LEU A 426 -28.50 -4.25 -19.59
C LEU A 426 -28.59 -2.77 -19.18
N ASP A 427 -27.94 -2.36 -18.09
CA ASP A 427 -27.92 -0.96 -17.65
C ASP A 427 -27.11 -0.09 -18.62
N HIS A 428 -26.00 -0.62 -19.13
CA HIS A 428 -25.16 0.06 -20.12
C HIS A 428 -25.89 0.29 -21.46
N GLN A 429 -26.56 -0.73 -22.00
CA GLN A 429 -27.41 -0.59 -23.20
C GLN A 429 -28.67 -1.46 -23.11
N LYS A 430 -29.78 -0.85 -22.69
CA LYS A 430 -31.08 -1.49 -22.39
C LYS A 430 -31.72 -2.28 -23.55
N LEU A 431 -31.34 -2.02 -24.79
CA LEU A 431 -31.95 -2.61 -26.00
C LEU A 431 -30.96 -3.46 -26.83
N ALA A 432 -29.76 -3.71 -26.33
CA ALA A 432 -28.65 -4.31 -27.07
C ALA A 432 -28.42 -5.80 -26.74
N LEU A 433 -29.47 -6.57 -26.48
CA LEU A 433 -29.35 -7.99 -26.08
C LEU A 433 -28.58 -8.83 -27.12
N HIS A 434 -28.70 -8.50 -28.40
CA HIS A 434 -27.99 -9.15 -29.50
C HIS A 434 -26.52 -8.72 -29.64
N HIS A 435 -26.12 -7.58 -29.07
CA HIS A 435 -24.73 -7.13 -29.07
C HIS A 435 -23.90 -7.83 -27.98
N TYR A 436 -24.55 -8.27 -26.90
CA TYR A 436 -23.88 -8.91 -25.78
C TYR A 436 -24.00 -10.43 -25.85
N ARG A 437 -22.89 -11.08 -26.21
CA ARG A 437 -22.81 -12.55 -26.32
C ARG A 437 -23.27 -13.23 -25.04
N LEU A 438 -22.86 -12.73 -23.87
CA LEU A 438 -23.26 -13.34 -22.59
C LEU A 438 -24.78 -13.37 -22.41
N LEU A 439 -25.46 -12.22 -22.62
CA LEU A 439 -26.90 -12.11 -22.47
C LEU A 439 -27.64 -12.96 -23.50
N TYR A 440 -27.23 -12.88 -24.77
CA TYR A 440 -27.80 -13.69 -25.84
C TYR A 440 -27.68 -15.18 -25.52
N SER A 441 -26.48 -15.64 -25.18
CA SER A 441 -26.22 -17.06 -24.94
C SER A 441 -26.93 -17.58 -23.67
N LEU A 442 -27.07 -16.78 -22.61
CA LEU A 442 -27.86 -17.14 -21.42
C LEU A 442 -29.37 -17.18 -21.70
N ALA A 443 -29.90 -16.21 -22.46
CA ALA A 443 -31.32 -16.10 -22.78
C ALA A 443 -31.87 -17.31 -23.55
N PHE A 444 -31.02 -17.99 -24.32
CA PHE A 444 -31.40 -19.19 -25.07
C PHE A 444 -30.97 -20.51 -24.42
N LYS A 445 -30.46 -20.51 -23.16
CA LYS A 445 -30.06 -21.73 -22.43
C LYS A 445 -31.10 -22.09 -21.36
N PRO A 446 -32.00 -23.07 -21.59
CA PRO A 446 -33.07 -23.40 -20.63
C PRO A 446 -32.59 -23.86 -19.25
N ALA A 447 -31.38 -24.42 -19.17
CA ALA A 447 -30.76 -24.83 -17.91
C ALA A 447 -30.58 -23.64 -16.96
N PHE A 448 -30.18 -22.48 -17.49
CA PHE A 448 -30.00 -21.26 -16.70
C PHE A 448 -31.31 -20.84 -16.01
N PHE A 449 -32.42 -20.73 -16.76
CA PHE A 449 -33.71 -20.35 -16.19
C PHE A 449 -34.25 -21.36 -15.19
N ARG A 450 -34.06 -22.66 -15.42
CA ARG A 450 -34.47 -23.69 -14.46
C ARG A 450 -33.71 -23.57 -13.14
N LEU A 451 -32.39 -23.39 -13.21
CA LEU A 451 -31.56 -23.23 -12.02
C LEU A 451 -31.89 -21.92 -11.31
N LEU A 452 -32.00 -20.81 -12.04
CA LEU A 452 -32.40 -19.51 -11.50
C LEU A 452 -33.76 -19.60 -10.79
N TRP A 453 -34.76 -20.21 -11.43
CA TRP A 453 -36.09 -20.39 -10.84
C TRP A 453 -36.03 -21.21 -9.55
N ARG A 454 -35.24 -22.30 -9.52
CA ARG A 454 -35.02 -23.08 -8.30
C ARG A 454 -34.34 -22.28 -7.22
N SER A 455 -33.28 -21.52 -7.54
CA SER A 455 -32.59 -20.65 -6.59
C SER A 455 -33.56 -19.64 -5.97
N ILE A 456 -34.40 -19.00 -6.79
CA ILE A 456 -35.43 -18.04 -6.34
C ILE A 456 -36.46 -18.73 -5.43
N VAL A 457 -36.98 -19.89 -5.83
CA VAL A 457 -37.98 -20.64 -5.04
C VAL A 457 -37.39 -21.16 -3.72
N SER A 458 -36.11 -21.50 -3.71
CA SER A 458 -35.39 -21.95 -2.51
C SER A 458 -34.95 -20.81 -1.59
N ALA A 459 -34.94 -19.57 -2.09
CA ALA A 459 -34.54 -18.40 -1.33
C ALA A 459 -35.67 -18.02 -0.34
N ASN A 460 -35.59 -18.54 0.88
CA ASN A 460 -36.50 -18.21 1.99
C ASN A 460 -36.20 -16.83 2.64
N VAL A 461 -35.41 -15.97 1.99
CA VAL A 461 -35.05 -14.65 2.51
C VAL A 461 -35.97 -13.62 1.85
N PRO A 462 -36.70 -12.78 2.60
CA PRO A 462 -37.42 -11.66 2.02
C PRO A 462 -36.41 -10.79 1.27
N SER A 463 -36.69 -10.53 -0.01
CA SER A 463 -35.74 -9.87 -0.90
C SER A 463 -35.17 -8.59 -0.29
N ALA A 464 -33.85 -8.41 -0.34
CA ALA A 464 -33.19 -7.14 -0.05
C ALA A 464 -33.61 -5.99 -1.02
N LEU A 465 -34.56 -6.23 -1.92
CA LEU A 465 -35.29 -5.22 -2.68
C LEU A 465 -36.19 -4.34 -1.80
N GLU A 466 -36.54 -4.73 -0.57
CA GLU A 466 -37.35 -3.90 0.33
C GLU A 466 -36.55 -2.82 1.10
N ILE A 467 -35.23 -2.92 1.20
CA ILE A 467 -34.43 -1.96 2.00
C ILE A 467 -34.22 -0.62 1.26
N LYS A 468 -34.34 -0.58 -0.07
CA LYS A 468 -34.24 0.69 -0.82
C LYS A 468 -35.54 1.52 -0.84
N LEU A 469 -36.69 0.95 -0.45
CA LEU A 469 -37.96 1.70 -0.40
C LEU A 469 -38.22 2.37 0.96
N LEU A 470 -37.51 1.98 2.02
CA LEU A 470 -37.70 2.56 3.36
C LEU A 470 -36.81 3.79 3.66
N CYS A 471 -35.81 4.10 2.83
CA CYS A 471 -34.99 5.31 2.99
C CYS A 471 -35.50 6.54 2.21
N TYR A 472 -36.68 6.45 1.58
CA TYR A 472 -37.29 7.59 0.86
C TYR A 472 -38.54 8.17 1.56
N ASN A 473 -38.92 7.65 2.73
CA ASN A 473 -40.06 8.15 3.52
C ASN A 473 -39.72 8.27 5.02
N SER A 474 -38.65 9.01 5.35
CA SER A 474 -38.45 9.61 6.68
C SER A 474 -37.63 10.88 6.59
#